data_AF-A0A7J3WY74-F1
#
_entry.id   AF-A0A7J3WY74-F1
#
_cell.length_a   1.000
_cell.length_b   1.000
_cell.length_c   1.000
_cell.angle_alpha   90.00
_cell.angle_beta   90.00
_cell.angle_gamma   90.00
#
_symmetry.space_group_name_H-M   'P 1'
#
loop_
_entity.id
_entity.type
_entity.pdbx_description
1 polymer ?
#
loop_
_entity_poly.entity_id
_entity_poly.type
_entity_poly.pdbx_seq_one_letter_code
_entity_poly.pdbx_strand_id
1 'polypeptide(L)'
;MERLKKFQGLMEELGFTSFILTSPANIFYFTGFMCSGYLITSLNGDSKLYVYPIDYEAAQTYCIQGIEIVKMKITSSISDIVSSLPNTLKKKVGFDELEVEQYLKVKDYVELDHYPELVWRLRSIKDPEEISRITKAAEITSKCMELASEIISEGVRESEVKAEILEEMIISGADKPAFDIIVASGQKTSLPHGGAGDRTIM
;
A
#
# COMPACT_ATOMS: atom_id res chain seq x y z
N MET A 1 -4.49 14.08 -8.46
CA MET A 1 -3.71 15.32 -8.67
C MET A 1 -3.55 16.19 -7.42
N GLU A 2 -4.59 16.42 -6.63
CA GLU A 2 -4.46 17.25 -5.40
C GLU A 2 -3.45 16.69 -4.39
N ARG A 3 -3.45 15.36 -4.16
CA ARG A 3 -2.49 14.67 -3.29
C ARG A 3 -1.04 14.90 -3.71
N LEU A 4 -0.73 14.75 -4.99
CA LEU A 4 0.62 15.00 -5.53
C LEU A 4 1.05 16.45 -5.38
N LYS A 5 0.15 17.42 -5.58
CA LYS A 5 0.46 18.84 -5.37
C LYS A 5 0.78 19.15 -3.91
N LYS A 6 -0.01 18.62 -2.96
CA LYS A 6 0.29 18.74 -1.52
C LYS A 6 1.62 18.10 -1.17
N PHE A 7 1.91 16.94 -1.76
CA PHE A 7 3.17 16.22 -1.57
C PHE A 7 4.37 17.04 -2.07
N GLN A 8 4.25 17.63 -3.26
CA GLN A 8 5.27 18.50 -3.85
C GLN A 8 5.52 19.77 -3.03
N GLY A 9 4.48 20.38 -2.46
CA GLY A 9 4.65 21.52 -1.55
C GLY A 9 5.45 21.16 -0.29
N LEU A 10 5.17 19.99 0.30
CA LEU A 10 5.95 19.48 1.43
C LEU A 10 7.38 19.08 1.03
N MET A 11 7.60 18.59 -0.19
CA MET A 11 8.94 18.37 -0.73
C MET A 11 9.72 19.68 -0.84
N GLU A 12 9.07 20.75 -1.31
CA GLU A 12 9.66 22.10 -1.41
C GLU A 12 10.12 22.61 -0.05
N GLU A 13 9.23 22.55 0.96
CA GLU A 13 9.51 22.98 2.33
C GLU A 13 10.72 22.25 2.94
N LEU A 14 10.92 20.98 2.59
CA LEU A 14 11.99 20.12 3.11
C LEU A 14 13.25 20.09 2.21
N GLY A 15 13.21 20.81 1.09
CA GLY A 15 14.31 20.94 0.13
C GLY A 15 14.56 19.69 -0.73
N PHE A 16 13.59 18.80 -0.88
CA PHE A 16 13.70 17.62 -1.74
C PHE A 16 13.56 18.00 -3.21
N THR A 17 14.50 17.54 -4.05
CA THR A 17 14.44 17.77 -5.50
C THR A 17 13.62 16.70 -6.22
N SER A 18 13.63 15.48 -5.69
CA SER A 18 12.76 14.40 -6.12
C SER A 18 12.47 13.46 -4.95
N PHE A 19 11.45 12.63 -5.12
CA PHE A 19 11.07 11.61 -4.16
C PHE A 19 10.78 10.29 -4.87
N ILE A 20 11.32 9.20 -4.31
CA ILE A 20 11.14 7.83 -4.81
C ILE A 20 10.13 7.14 -3.90
N LEU A 21 9.04 6.65 -4.49
CA LEU A 21 8.01 5.88 -3.81
C LEU A 21 8.03 4.45 -4.36
N THR A 22 8.25 3.47 -3.48
CA THR A 22 8.27 2.04 -3.84
C THR A 22 7.19 1.24 -3.13
N SER A 23 6.68 1.73 -1.99
CA SER A 23 5.61 1.04 -1.27
C SER A 23 4.34 0.98 -2.13
N PRO A 24 3.79 -0.21 -2.44
CA PRO A 24 2.59 -0.33 -3.26
C PRO A 24 1.40 0.46 -2.72
N ALA A 25 1.29 0.60 -1.39
CA ALA A 25 0.25 1.39 -0.75
C ALA A 25 0.43 2.90 -0.98
N ASN A 26 1.68 3.40 -0.97
CA ASN A 26 1.96 4.81 -1.26
C ASN A 26 1.78 5.10 -2.75
N ILE A 27 2.23 4.21 -3.62
CA ILE A 27 1.97 4.31 -5.06
C ILE A 27 0.45 4.38 -5.29
N PHE A 28 -0.32 3.42 -4.78
CA PHE A 28 -1.78 3.41 -4.90
C PHE A 28 -2.43 4.70 -4.36
N TYR A 29 -1.94 5.23 -3.24
CA TYR A 29 -2.43 6.49 -2.68
C TYR A 29 -2.31 7.67 -3.65
N PHE A 30 -1.24 7.75 -4.43
CA PHE A 30 -1.03 8.84 -5.40
C PHE A 30 -1.58 8.54 -6.79
N THR A 31 -1.62 7.27 -7.20
CA THR A 31 -1.91 6.87 -8.60
C THR A 31 -3.27 6.21 -8.78
N GLY A 32 -3.90 5.71 -7.70
CA GLY A 32 -5.07 4.84 -7.78
C GLY A 32 -4.79 3.44 -8.35
N PHE A 33 -3.52 3.11 -8.62
CA PHE A 33 -3.10 1.86 -9.21
C PHE A 33 -2.07 1.15 -8.33
N MET A 34 -2.35 -0.09 -7.96
CA MET A 34 -1.48 -0.87 -7.08
C MET A 34 -0.53 -1.72 -7.92
N CYS A 35 0.78 -1.54 -7.76
CA CYS A 35 1.81 -2.30 -8.47
C CYS A 35 3.12 -2.36 -7.67
N SER A 36 4.06 -3.19 -8.12
CA SER A 36 5.42 -3.32 -7.59
C SER A 36 6.45 -2.44 -8.33
N GLY A 37 5.98 -1.34 -8.92
CA GLY A 37 6.80 -0.39 -9.68
C GLY A 37 7.45 0.69 -8.83
N TYR A 38 7.83 1.79 -9.48
CA TYR A 38 8.44 2.95 -8.83
C TYR A 38 7.70 4.21 -9.26
N LEU A 39 7.18 4.98 -8.30
CA LEU A 39 6.69 6.33 -8.58
C LEU A 39 7.79 7.33 -8.22
N ILE A 40 8.28 8.07 -9.21
CA ILE A 40 9.23 9.16 -8.99
C ILE A 40 8.51 10.46 -9.24
N THR A 41 8.49 11.33 -8.23
CA THR A 41 7.93 12.66 -8.35
C THR A 41 9.02 13.70 -8.17
N SER A 42 8.99 14.72 -9.02
CA SER A 42 9.92 15.84 -8.97
C SER A 42 9.24 17.08 -8.39
N LEU A 43 10.06 17.99 -7.85
CA LEU A 43 9.59 19.28 -7.36
C LEU A 43 8.88 20.11 -8.45
N ASN A 44 9.27 19.93 -9.72
CA ASN A 44 8.76 20.73 -10.85
C ASN A 44 7.41 20.24 -11.41
N GLY A 45 6.75 19.29 -10.75
CA GLY A 45 5.45 18.77 -11.18
C GLY A 45 5.51 17.45 -11.94
N ASP A 46 6.66 17.10 -12.55
CA ASP A 46 6.79 15.87 -13.32
C ASP A 46 6.76 14.66 -12.39
N SER A 47 5.71 13.84 -12.51
CA SER A 47 5.56 12.57 -11.78
C SER A 47 5.44 11.43 -12.79
N LYS A 48 6.30 10.42 -12.63
CA LYS A 48 6.38 9.27 -13.53
C LYS A 48 6.21 7.98 -12.74
N LEU A 49 5.28 7.14 -13.19
CA LEU A 49 5.10 5.79 -12.66
C LEU A 49 5.80 4.80 -13.60
N TYR A 50 6.89 4.23 -13.12
CA TYR A 50 7.65 3.18 -13.80
C TYR A 50 7.07 1.83 -13.43
N VAL A 51 6.60 1.09 -14.44
CA VAL A 51 5.94 -0.21 -14.25
C VAL A 51 6.58 -1.30 -15.10
N TYR A 52 6.59 -2.53 -14.59
CA TYR A 52 7.01 -3.70 -15.36
C TYR A 52 6.03 -4.00 -16.50
N PRO A 53 6.45 -4.73 -17.56
CA PRO A 53 5.60 -4.97 -18.72
C PRO A 53 4.24 -5.63 -18.42
N ILE A 54 4.17 -6.46 -17.37
CA ILE A 54 2.94 -7.16 -16.96
C ILE A 54 1.86 -6.18 -16.46
N ASP A 55 2.26 -5.06 -15.87
CA ASP A 55 1.35 -4.07 -15.31
C ASP A 55 1.10 -2.89 -16.25
N TYR A 56 1.80 -2.79 -17.38
CA TYR A 56 1.81 -1.58 -18.21
C TYR A 56 0.43 -1.21 -18.76
N GLU A 57 -0.27 -2.16 -19.39
CA GLU A 57 -1.60 -1.90 -19.97
C GLU A 57 -2.65 -1.61 -18.86
N ALA A 58 -2.54 -2.30 -17.73
CA ALA A 58 -3.39 -2.07 -16.57
C ALA A 58 -3.13 -0.68 -15.98
N ALA A 59 -1.87 -0.27 -15.85
CA ALA A 59 -1.50 1.06 -15.38
C ALA A 59 -2.03 2.16 -16.30
N GLN A 60 -1.97 1.98 -17.63
CA GLN A 60 -2.54 2.95 -18.57
C GLN A 60 -4.06 3.08 -18.44
N THR A 61 -4.75 2.00 -18.05
CA THR A 61 -6.21 1.97 -17.94
C THR A 61 -6.70 2.51 -16.59
N TYR A 62 -6.04 2.13 -15.50
CA TYR A 62 -6.54 2.33 -14.14
C TYR A 62 -5.81 3.43 -13.35
N CYS A 63 -4.61 3.85 -13.78
CA CYS A 63 -3.93 4.97 -13.14
C CYS A 63 -4.70 6.27 -13.39
N ILE A 64 -4.74 7.14 -12.37
CA ILE A 64 -5.30 8.47 -12.54
C ILE A 64 -4.58 9.24 -13.65
N GLN A 65 -5.33 10.12 -14.33
CA GLN A 65 -4.78 10.99 -15.36
C GLN A 65 -3.76 11.99 -14.77
N GLY A 66 -2.79 12.38 -15.60
CA GLY A 66 -1.76 13.37 -15.25
C GLY A 66 -0.46 12.80 -14.68
N ILE A 67 -0.33 11.47 -14.62
CA ILE A 67 0.92 10.78 -14.30
C ILE A 67 1.42 10.09 -15.58
N GLU A 68 2.69 10.32 -15.92
CA GLU A 68 3.32 9.65 -17.06
C GLU A 68 3.63 8.20 -16.69
N ILE A 69 3.09 7.24 -17.47
CA ILE A 69 3.37 5.82 -17.27
C ILE A 69 4.54 5.41 -18.15
N VAL A 70 5.60 4.87 -17.53
CA VAL A 70 6.82 4.47 -18.22
C VAL A 70 6.97 2.95 -18.17
N LYS A 71 7.00 2.30 -19.34
CA LYS A 71 7.24 0.86 -19.46
C LYS A 71 8.70 0.52 -19.21
N MET A 72 8.98 -0.23 -18.16
CA MET A 72 10.31 -0.77 -17.87
C MET A 72 10.61 -2.03 -18.68
N LYS A 73 11.88 -2.39 -18.81
CA LYS A 73 12.25 -3.77 -19.20
C LYS A 73 12.12 -4.68 -17.97
N ILE A 74 11.92 -5.98 -18.20
CA ILE A 74 11.87 -6.97 -17.11
C ILE A 74 13.16 -6.93 -16.26
N THR A 75 14.31 -6.69 -16.91
CA THR A 75 15.61 -6.61 -16.25
C THR A 75 15.92 -5.23 -15.67
N SER A 76 15.03 -4.25 -15.85
CA SER A 76 15.27 -2.90 -15.34
C SER A 76 15.17 -2.87 -13.82
N SER A 77 16.05 -2.09 -13.24
CA SER A 77 16.17 -1.86 -11.81
C SER A 77 16.02 -0.37 -11.50
N ILE A 78 15.86 -0.04 -10.23
CA ILE A 78 15.81 1.35 -9.78
C ILE A 78 17.07 2.15 -10.16
N SER A 79 18.25 1.53 -10.22
CA SER A 79 19.49 2.22 -10.62
C SER A 79 19.47 2.66 -12.09
N ASP A 80 18.79 1.92 -12.97
CA ASP A 80 18.62 2.34 -14.37
C ASP A 80 17.78 3.63 -14.45
N ILE A 81 16.75 3.71 -13.60
CA ILE A 81 15.89 4.89 -13.52
C ILE A 81 16.69 6.06 -12.92
N VAL A 82 17.26 5.88 -11.73
CA VAL A 82 17.98 6.93 -11.00
C VAL A 82 19.15 7.45 -11.82
N SER A 83 19.94 6.58 -12.46
CA SER A 83 21.07 7.00 -13.30
C SER A 83 20.63 7.87 -14.48
N SER A 84 19.44 7.62 -15.05
CA SER A 84 18.87 8.42 -16.15
C SER A 84 18.28 9.78 -15.72
N LEU A 85 18.06 10.00 -14.42
CA LEU A 85 17.50 11.27 -13.93
C LEU A 85 18.46 12.44 -14.19
N PRO A 86 17.92 13.64 -14.51
CA PRO A 86 18.72 14.86 -14.58
C PRO A 86 19.44 15.16 -13.26
N ASN A 87 20.66 15.71 -13.32
CA ASN A 87 21.44 16.06 -12.13
C ASN A 87 20.72 17.04 -11.19
N THR A 88 19.79 17.84 -11.71
CA THR A 88 18.96 18.74 -10.90
C THR A 88 18.00 17.99 -9.97
N LEU A 89 17.54 16.80 -10.35
CA LEU A 89 16.63 15.96 -9.54
C LEU A 89 17.36 15.05 -8.56
N LYS A 90 18.68 14.89 -8.72
CA LYS A 90 19.54 13.98 -7.94
C LYS A 90 20.14 14.60 -6.67
N LYS A 91 19.92 15.90 -6.43
CA LYS A 91 20.62 16.65 -5.37
C LYS A 91 20.23 16.22 -3.97
N LYS A 92 18.92 16.12 -3.68
CA LYS A 92 18.40 15.63 -2.40
C LYS A 92 17.15 14.81 -2.69
N VAL A 93 17.28 13.49 -2.59
CA VAL A 93 16.26 12.54 -3.02
C VAL A 93 15.65 11.86 -1.80
N GLY A 94 14.39 12.18 -1.52
CA GLY A 94 13.63 11.50 -0.47
C GLY A 94 13.18 10.11 -0.92
N PHE A 95 13.01 9.17 0.00
CA PHE A 95 12.36 7.89 -0.29
C PHE A 95 11.48 7.40 0.86
N ASP A 96 10.45 6.61 0.55
CA ASP A 96 9.56 6.00 1.53
C ASP A 96 10.13 4.68 2.07
N GLU A 97 10.34 3.72 1.19
CA GLU A 97 10.87 2.40 1.48
C GLU A 97 11.84 2.05 0.35
N LEU A 98 12.95 1.42 0.68
CA LEU A 98 13.84 0.79 -0.29
C LEU A 98 14.36 -0.51 0.32
N GLU A 99 14.31 -1.58 -0.45
CA GLU A 99 15.03 -2.79 -0.07
C GLU A 99 16.53 -2.49 0.00
N VAL A 100 17.26 -3.18 0.87
CA VAL A 100 18.69 -2.93 1.07
C VAL A 100 19.47 -3.03 -0.25
N GLU A 101 19.14 -4.00 -1.11
CA GLU A 101 19.77 -4.14 -2.42
C GLU A 101 19.48 -2.95 -3.35
N GLN A 102 18.24 -2.44 -3.34
CA GLN A 102 17.86 -1.24 -4.09
C GLN A 102 18.65 -0.02 -3.60
N TYR A 103 18.69 0.20 -2.29
CA TYR A 103 19.45 1.29 -1.66
C TYR A 103 20.93 1.26 -2.05
N LEU A 104 21.58 0.09 -1.93
CA LEU A 104 22.99 -0.07 -2.27
C LEU A 104 23.29 0.24 -3.73
N LYS A 105 22.36 -0.06 -4.66
CA LYS A 105 22.50 0.23 -6.08
C LYS A 105 22.34 1.71 -6.42
N VAL A 106 21.68 2.52 -5.59
CA VAL A 106 21.38 3.93 -5.90
C VAL A 106 22.11 4.96 -5.04
N LYS A 107 22.56 4.59 -3.83
CA LYS A 107 23.18 5.53 -2.88
C LYS A 107 24.41 6.27 -3.40
N ASP A 108 25.11 5.72 -4.39
CA ASP A 108 26.30 6.34 -4.97
C ASP A 108 25.97 7.26 -6.17
N TYR A 109 24.70 7.29 -6.62
CA TYR A 109 24.21 8.14 -7.71
C TYR A 109 23.47 9.39 -7.22
N VAL A 110 22.98 9.38 -5.98
CA VAL A 110 22.09 10.40 -5.40
C VAL A 110 22.32 10.52 -3.90
N GLU A 111 22.11 11.73 -3.35
CA GLU A 111 22.03 11.93 -1.90
C GLU A 111 20.63 11.48 -1.43
N LEU A 112 20.57 10.31 -0.80
CA LEU A 112 19.31 9.72 -0.32
C LEU A 112 19.01 10.14 1.11
N ASP A 113 17.74 10.46 1.36
CA ASP A 113 17.20 10.77 2.68
C ASP A 113 15.95 9.90 2.91
N HIS A 114 15.99 9.05 3.93
CA HIS A 114 14.86 8.22 4.28
C HIS A 114 13.83 9.08 5.02
N TYR A 115 12.68 9.32 4.40
CA TYR A 115 11.69 10.27 4.93
C TYR A 115 10.24 9.80 4.67
N PRO A 116 9.84 8.61 5.18
CA PRO A 116 8.49 8.08 4.99
C PRO A 116 7.41 8.96 5.64
N GLU A 117 7.77 9.75 6.65
CA GLU A 117 6.89 10.67 7.37
C GLU A 117 6.25 11.70 6.44
N LEU A 118 6.90 12.04 5.30
CA LEU A 118 6.32 12.96 4.33
C LEU A 118 4.98 12.40 3.84
N VAL A 119 4.95 11.14 3.40
CA VAL A 119 3.73 10.47 2.92
C VAL A 119 2.74 10.26 4.08
N TRP A 120 3.24 9.87 5.27
CA TRP A 120 2.38 9.62 6.44
C TRP A 120 1.62 10.86 6.88
N ARG A 121 2.23 12.05 6.81
CA ARG A 121 1.56 13.33 7.11
C ARG A 121 0.34 13.53 6.22
N LEU A 122 0.44 13.26 4.91
CA LEU A 122 -0.71 13.34 4.01
C LEU A 122 -1.76 12.28 4.34
N ARG A 123 -1.35 11.02 4.55
CA ARG A 123 -2.26 9.90 4.82
C ARG A 123 -2.90 9.93 6.21
N SER A 124 -2.43 10.79 7.11
CA SER A 124 -2.98 10.93 8.46
C SER A 124 -4.41 11.48 8.44
N ILE A 125 -4.66 12.47 7.56
CA ILE A 125 -5.97 13.11 7.37
C ILE A 125 -6.62 12.51 6.12
N LYS A 126 -7.73 11.79 6.33
CA LYS A 126 -8.44 11.10 5.25
C LYS A 126 -9.34 12.09 4.54
N ASP A 127 -9.41 12.00 3.22
CA ASP A 127 -10.41 12.72 2.44
C ASP A 127 -11.80 12.03 2.52
N PRO A 128 -12.88 12.69 2.07
CA PRO A 128 -14.22 12.12 2.14
C PRO A 128 -14.40 10.78 1.41
N GLU A 129 -13.66 10.55 0.32
CA GLU A 129 -13.73 9.27 -0.40
C GLU A 129 -13.07 8.16 0.40
N GLU A 130 -11.90 8.41 0.99
CA GLU A 130 -11.22 7.48 1.88
C GLU A 130 -12.09 7.13 3.09
N ILE A 131 -12.71 8.13 3.72
CA ILE A 131 -13.64 7.92 4.85
C ILE A 131 -14.81 7.03 4.40
N SER A 132 -15.43 7.32 3.26
CA SER A 132 -16.54 6.51 2.74
C SER A 132 -16.14 5.05 2.52
N ARG A 133 -14.94 4.78 2.00
CA ARG A 133 -14.42 3.42 1.79
C ARG A 133 -14.13 2.71 3.12
N ILE A 134 -13.55 3.42 4.08
CA ILE A 134 -13.30 2.89 5.43
C ILE A 134 -14.61 2.55 6.14
N THR A 135 -15.62 3.43 6.06
CA THR A 135 -16.96 3.17 6.59
C THR A 135 -17.54 1.90 5.99
N LYS A 136 -17.44 1.72 4.67
CA LYS A 136 -17.96 0.52 4.01
C LYS A 136 -17.25 -0.76 4.49
N ALA A 137 -15.93 -0.72 4.64
CA ALA A 137 -15.17 -1.85 5.18
C ALA A 137 -15.57 -2.18 6.63
N ALA A 138 -15.86 -1.16 7.45
CA ALA A 138 -16.33 -1.33 8.82
C ALA A 138 -17.75 -1.93 8.89
N GLU A 139 -18.65 -1.54 7.99
CA GLU A 139 -19.99 -2.16 7.86
C GLU A 139 -19.89 -3.65 7.55
N ILE A 140 -19.05 -4.03 6.56
CA ILE A 140 -18.82 -5.44 6.20
C ILE A 140 -18.28 -6.20 7.42
N THR A 141 -17.28 -5.64 8.09
CA THR A 141 -16.68 -6.26 9.28
C THR A 141 -17.70 -6.43 10.41
N SER A 142 -18.59 -5.46 10.61
CA SER A 142 -19.64 -5.53 11.62
C SER A 142 -20.61 -6.68 11.34
N LYS A 143 -21.03 -6.84 10.08
CA LYS A 143 -21.86 -7.97 9.65
C LYS A 143 -21.16 -9.32 9.89
N CYS A 144 -19.86 -9.42 9.59
CA CYS A 144 -19.11 -10.65 9.85
C CYS A 144 -18.98 -10.96 11.35
N MET A 145 -18.94 -9.95 12.21
CA MET A 145 -18.96 -10.16 13.66
C MET A 145 -20.32 -10.64 14.17
N GLU A 146 -21.42 -10.13 13.60
CA GLU A 146 -22.77 -10.64 13.87
C GLU A 146 -22.86 -12.12 13.47
N LEU A 147 -22.47 -12.46 12.23
CA LEU A 147 -22.40 -13.85 11.76
C LEU A 147 -21.57 -14.73 12.71
N ALA A 148 -20.37 -14.28 13.09
CA ALA A 148 -19.50 -15.02 13.99
C ALA A 148 -20.22 -15.35 15.31
N SER A 149 -20.98 -14.40 15.86
CA SER A 149 -21.74 -14.60 17.10
C SER A 149 -22.87 -15.62 16.97
N GLU A 150 -23.44 -15.79 15.77
CA GLU A 150 -24.53 -16.72 15.49
C GLU A 150 -24.02 -18.16 15.28
N ILE A 151 -22.85 -18.32 14.64
CA ILE A 151 -22.30 -19.64 14.30
C ILE A 151 -21.44 -20.25 15.41
N ILE A 152 -20.90 -19.42 16.31
CA ILE A 152 -20.10 -19.90 17.45
C ILE A 152 -20.98 -20.77 18.35
N SER A 153 -20.61 -22.03 18.46
CA SER A 153 -21.29 -23.02 19.29
C SER A 153 -20.31 -24.11 19.75
N GLU A 154 -20.69 -24.82 20.82
CA GLU A 154 -19.94 -25.97 21.30
C GLU A 154 -19.80 -27.01 20.18
N GLY A 155 -18.60 -27.53 19.96
CA GLY A 155 -18.34 -28.52 18.91
C GLY A 155 -17.77 -27.95 17.60
N VAL A 156 -17.95 -26.65 17.34
CA VAL A 156 -17.43 -25.99 16.11
C VAL A 156 -15.93 -25.71 16.23
N ARG A 157 -15.15 -25.95 15.16
CA ARG A 157 -13.73 -25.60 15.13
C ARG A 157 -13.53 -24.11 14.89
N GLU A 158 -12.49 -23.54 15.48
CA GLU A 158 -12.06 -22.16 15.20
C GLU A 158 -11.83 -21.92 13.71
N SER A 159 -11.29 -22.90 12.99
CA SER A 159 -11.06 -22.85 11.53
C SER A 159 -12.35 -22.81 10.71
N GLU A 160 -13.44 -23.41 11.19
CA GLU A 160 -14.75 -23.36 10.54
C GLU A 160 -15.35 -21.96 10.68
N VAL A 161 -15.31 -21.37 11.88
CA VAL A 161 -15.73 -19.97 12.11
C VAL A 161 -14.94 -19.01 11.21
N LYS A 162 -13.61 -19.21 11.10
CA LYS A 162 -12.76 -18.42 10.20
C LYS A 162 -13.19 -18.52 8.73
N ALA A 163 -13.55 -19.71 8.27
CA ALA A 163 -13.97 -19.95 6.89
C ALA A 163 -15.29 -19.23 6.57
N GLU A 164 -16.28 -19.34 7.46
CA GLU A 164 -17.57 -18.66 7.33
C GLU A 164 -17.42 -17.13 7.32
N ILE A 165 -16.58 -16.59 8.21
CA ILE A 165 -16.26 -15.15 8.21
C ILE A 165 -15.64 -14.73 6.87
N LEU A 166 -14.67 -15.51 6.35
CA LEU A 166 -14.01 -15.20 5.09
C LEU A 166 -15.01 -15.21 3.92
N GLU A 167 -15.88 -16.22 3.85
CA GLU A 167 -16.91 -16.30 2.83
C GLU A 167 -17.83 -15.08 2.88
N GLU A 168 -18.33 -14.73 4.06
CA GLU A 168 -19.22 -13.59 4.23
C GLU A 168 -18.55 -12.26 3.88
N MET A 169 -17.26 -12.07 4.22
CA MET A 169 -16.51 -10.88 3.81
C MET A 169 -16.50 -10.72 2.28
N ILE A 170 -16.22 -11.81 1.55
CA ILE A 170 -16.14 -11.78 0.08
C ILE A 170 -17.53 -11.56 -0.53
N ILE A 171 -18.56 -12.24 -0.05
CA ILE A 171 -19.95 -12.07 -0.53
C ILE A 171 -20.44 -10.63 -0.28
N SER A 172 -20.06 -10.04 0.85
CA SER A 172 -20.37 -8.65 1.19
C SER A 172 -19.55 -7.61 0.42
N GLY A 173 -18.67 -8.04 -0.48
CA GLY A 173 -17.94 -7.19 -1.42
C GLY A 173 -16.58 -6.69 -0.92
N ALA A 174 -15.98 -7.33 0.09
CA ALA A 174 -14.60 -7.04 0.45
C ALA A 174 -13.62 -7.65 -0.58
N ASP A 175 -12.53 -6.94 -0.87
CA ASP A 175 -11.49 -7.44 -1.78
C ASP A 175 -10.76 -8.67 -1.19
N LYS A 176 -10.45 -8.59 0.11
CA LYS A 176 -9.79 -9.62 0.92
C LYS A 176 -9.79 -9.21 2.40
N PRO A 177 -9.46 -10.12 3.33
CA PRO A 177 -9.13 -9.73 4.71
C PRO A 177 -7.94 -8.76 4.76
N ALA A 178 -7.99 -7.80 5.68
CA ALA A 178 -6.89 -6.86 5.90
C ALA A 178 -5.63 -7.54 6.50
N PHE A 179 -5.84 -8.62 7.26
CA PHE A 179 -4.83 -9.46 7.89
C PHE A 179 -5.43 -10.85 8.13
N ASP A 180 -4.62 -11.81 8.60
CA ASP A 180 -5.12 -13.16 8.88
C ASP A 180 -6.21 -13.14 9.96
N ILE A 181 -7.35 -13.77 9.67
CA ILE A 181 -8.47 -13.81 10.62
C ILE A 181 -8.09 -14.68 11.82
N ILE A 182 -8.16 -14.09 13.00
CA ILE A 182 -7.89 -14.74 14.28
C ILE A 182 -9.22 -15.16 14.90
N VAL A 183 -9.35 -16.47 15.18
CA VAL A 183 -10.40 -17.03 16.03
C VAL A 183 -9.70 -17.82 17.13
N ALA A 184 -9.85 -17.36 18.37
CA ALA A 184 -9.18 -17.94 19.53
C ALA A 184 -10.21 -18.19 20.64
N SER A 185 -10.24 -19.41 21.17
CA SER A 185 -11.21 -19.86 22.18
C SER A 185 -10.52 -20.40 23.44
N GLY A 186 -11.20 -20.29 24.59
CA GLY A 186 -10.69 -20.77 25.88
C GLY A 186 -9.31 -20.21 26.22
N GLN A 187 -8.34 -21.08 26.51
CA GLN A 187 -6.98 -20.67 26.86
C GLN A 187 -6.26 -19.92 25.72
N LYS A 188 -6.63 -20.15 24.45
CA LYS A 188 -6.03 -19.44 23.31
C LYS A 188 -6.39 -17.96 23.30
N THR A 189 -7.42 -17.50 24.03
CA THR A 189 -7.73 -16.07 24.15
C THR A 189 -6.61 -15.26 24.81
N SER A 190 -5.68 -15.93 25.51
CA SER A 190 -4.45 -15.31 26.03
C SER A 190 -3.34 -15.11 24.99
N LEU A 191 -3.50 -15.64 23.77
CA LEU A 191 -2.53 -15.56 22.69
C LEU A 191 -2.91 -14.44 21.71
N PRO A 192 -2.22 -13.29 21.71
CA PRO A 192 -2.57 -12.14 20.86
C PRO A 192 -2.43 -12.43 19.34
N HIS A 193 -1.66 -13.46 18.99
CA HIS A 193 -1.50 -13.96 17.61
C HIS A 193 -2.03 -15.40 17.46
N GLY A 194 -2.98 -15.80 18.32
CA GLY A 194 -3.53 -17.16 18.37
C GLY A 194 -4.46 -17.49 17.20
N GLY A 195 -3.92 -17.60 15.99
CA GLY A 195 -4.67 -17.87 14.76
C GLY A 195 -5.59 -19.10 14.85
N ALA A 196 -6.62 -19.14 14.01
CA ALA A 196 -7.61 -20.21 14.02
C ALA A 196 -6.99 -21.57 13.63
N GLY A 197 -7.44 -22.66 14.26
CA GLY A 197 -6.98 -24.02 13.96
C GLY A 197 -8.02 -25.09 14.29
N ASP A 198 -7.57 -26.35 14.45
CA ASP A 198 -8.46 -27.50 14.67
C ASP A 198 -9.07 -27.59 16.08
N ARG A 199 -8.79 -26.61 16.94
CA ARG A 199 -9.39 -26.56 18.27
C ARG A 199 -10.89 -26.33 18.13
N THR A 200 -11.64 -27.20 18.78
CA THR A 200 -13.08 -27.06 18.98
C THR A 200 -13.39 -26.08 20.11
N ILE A 201 -14.40 -25.23 19.88
CA ILE A 201 -14.98 -24.33 20.88
C ILE A 201 -15.74 -25.18 21.90
N MET A 202 -15.48 -24.91 23.19
CA MET A 202 -16.07 -25.56 24.36
C MET A 202 -16.65 -24.49 25.29
#